data_AF-A0A9D5EP79-F1
#
_entry.id   AF-A0A9D5EP79-F1
#
_cell.length_a   1.000
_cell.length_b   1.000
_cell.length_c   1.000
_cell.angle_alpha   90.00
_cell.angle_beta   90.00
_cell.angle_gamma   90.00
#
_symmetry.space_group_name_H-M   'P 1'
#
loop_
_entity.id
_entity.type
_entity.pdbx_description
1 polymer ?
#
loop_
_entity_poly.entity_id
_entity_poly.type
_entity_poly.pdbx_seq_one_letter_code
_entity_poly.pdbx_strand_id
1 'polypeptide(L)'
;MMPLFLVLGLSVAGQPPLPPPAARPIELPVPQPMPLPAPQAIPVPAAQVPVALTLAEFSRTFTPLPGKHQVWFIHPSTGKPVLVCFTLPEGRMKRFEVDDRWIDFKFDKRTVSIDFRRSGKVEVEE
;
A
#
# COMPACT_ATOMS: atom_id res chain seq x y z
N MET A 1 -12.10 41.41 43.62
CA MET A 1 -12.41 42.77 44.10
C MET A 1 -11.41 43.10 45.22
N MET A 2 -10.29 43.77 44.85
CA MET A 2 -9.33 44.53 45.70
C MET A 2 -8.70 43.79 46.92
N PRO A 3 -7.69 44.33 47.64
CA PRO A 3 -6.80 45.49 47.43
C PRO A 3 -5.29 45.04 47.41
N LEU A 4 -4.20 45.81 47.39
CA LEU A 4 -3.79 47.21 47.14
C LEU A 4 -2.48 47.42 47.95
N PHE A 5 -1.59 48.27 47.42
CA PHE A 5 -0.46 48.99 48.09
C PHE A 5 0.89 48.28 48.35
N LEU A 6 2.01 48.80 47.79
CA LEU A 6 2.87 49.95 48.20
C LEU A 6 3.74 49.56 49.43
N VAL A 7 5.05 49.83 49.60
CA VAL A 7 6.07 50.65 48.91
C VAL A 7 7.44 50.39 49.57
N LEU A 8 8.51 50.84 48.90
CA LEU A 8 9.89 51.19 49.37
C LEU A 8 10.73 50.25 50.25
N GLY A 9 12.03 50.21 49.91
CA GLY A 9 13.08 50.07 50.91
C GLY A 9 14.47 49.85 50.32
N LEU A 10 15.33 50.86 50.42
CA LEU A 10 16.78 50.82 50.15
C LEU A 10 17.50 49.69 50.91
N SER A 11 18.59 49.13 50.35
CA SER A 11 19.93 49.40 50.92
C SER A 11 21.09 48.71 50.20
N VAL A 12 22.17 49.49 50.15
CA VAL A 12 23.59 49.22 49.91
C VAL A 12 24.09 47.88 50.47
N ALA A 13 24.97 47.20 49.73
CA ALA A 13 26.33 46.84 50.18
C ALA A 13 27.04 45.85 49.25
N GLY A 14 28.33 46.10 49.05
CA GLY A 14 29.34 45.03 49.02
C GLY A 14 29.65 44.43 47.65
N GLN A 15 30.64 45.01 46.97
CA GLN A 15 31.34 44.38 45.85
C GLN A 15 32.29 43.29 46.38
N PRO A 16 32.15 42.02 45.98
CA PRO A 16 33.19 41.01 46.15
C PRO A 16 34.19 41.05 44.97
N PRO A 17 35.45 40.63 45.19
CA PRO A 17 36.55 40.76 44.24
C PRO A 17 36.38 39.88 42.99
N LEU A 18 36.83 40.41 41.85
CA LEU A 18 36.87 39.73 40.56
C LEU A 18 37.72 38.44 40.63
N PRO A 19 37.24 37.31 40.09
CA PRO A 19 38.04 36.10 39.92
C PRO A 19 39.06 36.24 38.77
N PRO A 20 40.20 35.53 38.83
CA PRO A 20 41.24 35.57 37.81
C PRO A 20 40.75 35.00 36.46
N PRO A 21 41.32 35.44 35.33
CA PRO A 21 40.92 34.99 34.00
C PRO A 21 41.19 33.49 33.83
N ALA A 22 40.12 32.74 33.57
CA ALA A 22 40.19 31.31 33.25
C ALA A 22 40.94 31.11 31.92
N ALA A 23 41.89 30.19 31.92
CA ALA A 23 42.64 29.76 30.75
C ALA A 23 41.68 29.31 29.63
N ARG A 24 41.87 29.84 28.42
CA ARG A 24 41.09 29.43 27.25
C ARG A 24 41.55 28.04 26.79
N PRO A 25 40.64 27.08 26.54
CA PRO A 25 40.99 25.80 25.93
C PRO A 25 41.55 26.02 24.52
N ILE A 26 42.64 25.33 24.20
CA ILE A 26 43.18 25.24 22.85
C ILE A 26 42.22 24.36 22.03
N GLU A 27 41.50 24.93 21.07
CA GLU A 27 40.68 24.17 20.12
C GLU A 27 41.61 23.44 19.13
N LEU A 28 41.61 22.12 19.19
CA LEU A 28 42.19 21.25 18.17
C LEU A 28 41.30 21.28 16.92
N PRO A 29 41.86 21.40 15.69
CA PRO A 29 41.08 21.40 14.47
C PRO A 29 40.38 20.05 14.28
N VAL A 30 39.06 20.08 14.22
CA VAL A 30 38.21 18.90 13.97
C VAL A 30 38.37 18.49 12.50
N PRO A 31 38.65 17.21 12.19
CA PRO A 31 38.79 16.75 10.81
C PRO A 31 37.46 16.90 10.05
N GLN A 32 37.52 17.54 8.88
CA GLN A 32 36.35 17.76 8.02
C GLN A 32 35.86 16.42 7.43
N PRO A 33 34.54 16.14 7.46
CA PRO A 33 33.98 14.94 6.84
C PRO A 33 34.15 14.98 5.31
N MET A 34 34.69 13.92 4.72
CA MET A 34 34.71 13.76 3.27
C MET A 34 33.27 13.65 2.72
N PRO A 35 32.97 14.23 1.53
CA PRO A 35 31.66 14.08 0.90
C PRO A 35 31.40 12.60 0.58
N LEU A 36 30.29 12.05 1.10
CA LEU A 36 29.83 10.73 0.71
C LEU A 36 29.35 10.74 -0.75
N PRO A 37 29.61 9.67 -1.54
CA PRO A 37 29.06 9.53 -2.89
C PRO A 37 27.53 9.59 -2.86
N ALA A 38 26.92 10.34 -3.77
CA ALA A 38 25.47 10.42 -3.89
C ALA A 38 24.87 9.03 -4.17
N PRO A 39 23.74 8.67 -3.53
CA PRO A 39 23.05 7.41 -3.82
C PRO A 39 22.70 7.32 -5.30
N GLN A 40 23.18 6.27 -5.97
CA GLN A 40 22.78 5.98 -7.34
C GLN A 40 21.28 5.65 -7.34
N ALA A 41 20.50 6.36 -8.16
CA ALA A 41 19.08 6.09 -8.32
C ALA A 41 18.91 4.69 -8.91
N ILE A 42 18.42 3.76 -8.09
CA ILE A 42 18.04 2.41 -8.55
C ILE A 42 16.84 2.59 -9.49
N PRO A 43 16.88 2.07 -10.73
CA PRO A 43 15.72 2.07 -11.61
C PRO A 43 14.56 1.35 -10.91
N VAL A 44 13.51 2.10 -10.59
CA VAL A 44 12.28 1.50 -10.03
C VAL A 44 11.63 0.68 -11.13
N PRO A 45 11.34 -0.61 -10.93
CA PRO A 45 10.63 -1.41 -11.92
C PRO A 45 9.32 -0.71 -12.28
N ALA A 46 9.11 -0.47 -13.58
CA ALA A 46 7.86 0.10 -14.05
C ALA A 46 6.70 -0.80 -13.56
N ALA A 47 5.72 -0.19 -12.88
CA ALA A 47 4.56 -0.92 -12.39
C ALA A 47 3.85 -1.58 -13.58
N GLN A 48 3.88 -2.92 -13.62
CA GLN A 48 3.17 -3.68 -14.64
C GLN A 48 1.67 -3.49 -14.40
N VAL A 49 0.99 -2.83 -15.35
CA VAL A 49 -0.46 -2.70 -15.32
C VAL A 49 -1.05 -4.12 -15.49
N PRO A 50 -1.94 -4.59 -14.60
CA PRO A 50 -2.56 -5.89 -14.77
C PRO A 50 -3.31 -5.95 -16.11
N VAL A 51 -3.00 -6.95 -16.93
CA VAL A 51 -3.72 -7.16 -18.20
C VAL A 51 -5.08 -7.74 -17.87
N ALA A 52 -6.13 -6.98 -18.14
CA ALA A 52 -7.50 -7.45 -17.98
C ALA A 52 -7.96 -8.21 -19.23
N LEU A 53 -8.56 -9.38 -19.03
CA LEU A 53 -8.98 -10.30 -20.10
C LEU A 53 -10.47 -10.18 -20.37
N THR A 54 -10.88 -10.27 -21.63
CA THR A 54 -12.28 -10.55 -21.97
C THR A 54 -12.64 -12.00 -21.59
N LEU A 55 -13.93 -12.30 -21.43
CA LEU A 55 -14.39 -13.67 -21.13
C LEU A 55 -13.96 -14.65 -22.24
N ALA A 56 -14.01 -14.22 -23.50
CA ALA A 56 -13.56 -15.03 -24.63
C ALA A 56 -12.05 -15.32 -24.57
N GLU A 57 -11.20 -14.35 -24.25
CA GLU A 57 -9.76 -14.57 -24.09
C GLU A 57 -9.44 -15.47 -22.89
N PHE A 58 -10.15 -15.27 -21.79
CA PHE A 58 -10.06 -16.12 -20.62
C PHE A 58 -10.37 -17.57 -20.97
N SER A 59 -11.44 -17.84 -21.72
CA SER A 59 -11.82 -19.21 -22.12
C SER A 59 -10.74 -19.96 -22.91
N ARG A 60 -9.88 -19.21 -23.63
CA ARG A 60 -8.81 -19.77 -24.49
C ARG A 60 -7.50 -19.98 -23.75
N THR A 61 -7.24 -19.18 -22.73
CA THR A 61 -5.94 -19.14 -22.02
C THR A 61 -5.99 -19.79 -20.65
N PHE A 62 -7.17 -19.86 -20.03
CA PHE A 62 -7.32 -20.38 -18.69
C PHE A 62 -7.24 -21.90 -18.65
N THR A 63 -6.31 -22.40 -17.84
CA THR A 63 -6.25 -23.82 -17.47
C THR A 63 -6.79 -23.98 -16.05
N PRO A 64 -7.95 -24.62 -15.87
CA PRO A 64 -8.58 -24.74 -14.56
C PRO A 64 -7.77 -25.68 -13.67
N LEU A 65 -7.07 -25.09 -12.70
CA LEU A 65 -6.35 -25.80 -11.64
C LEU A 65 -7.06 -25.59 -10.30
N PRO A 66 -7.08 -26.57 -9.40
CA PRO A 66 -7.65 -26.38 -8.06
C PRO A 66 -6.87 -25.29 -7.29
N GLY A 67 -7.57 -24.56 -6.42
CA GLY A 67 -7.00 -23.50 -5.59
C GLY A 67 -7.59 -22.11 -5.86
N LYS A 68 -6.98 -21.09 -5.26
CA LYS A 68 -7.43 -19.70 -5.36
C LYS A 68 -6.88 -19.04 -6.62
N HIS A 69 -7.77 -18.41 -7.38
CA HIS A 69 -7.44 -17.66 -8.58
C HIS A 69 -7.82 -16.20 -8.39
N GLN A 70 -6.99 -15.32 -8.95
CA GLN A 70 -7.23 -13.89 -8.99
C GLN A 70 -7.01 -13.43 -10.43
N VAL A 71 -8.08 -12.99 -11.08
CA VAL A 71 -8.06 -12.67 -12.52
C VAL A 71 -8.70 -11.31 -12.73
N TRP A 72 -8.06 -10.49 -13.56
CA TRP A 72 -8.64 -9.24 -14.04
C TRP A 72 -9.46 -9.52 -15.27
N PHE A 73 -10.75 -9.20 -15.21
CA PHE A 73 -11.68 -9.32 -16.33
C PHE A 73 -12.10 -7.96 -16.85
N ILE A 74 -12.33 -7.84 -18.15
CA ILE A 74 -13.10 -6.74 -18.72
C ILE A 74 -14.58 -7.07 -18.54
N HIS A 75 -15.28 -6.30 -17.70
CA HIS A 75 -16.69 -6.55 -17.41
C HIS A 75 -17.55 -6.35 -18.67
N PRO A 76 -18.29 -7.37 -19.15
CA PRO A 76 -18.91 -7.35 -20.49
C PRO A 76 -19.95 -6.24 -20.69
N SER A 77 -20.67 -5.85 -19.63
CA SER A 77 -21.68 -4.77 -19.72
C SER A 77 -21.10 -3.35 -19.55
N THR A 78 -20.00 -3.17 -18.82
CA THR A 78 -19.50 -1.82 -18.45
C THR A 78 -18.19 -1.48 -19.16
N GLY A 79 -17.50 -2.46 -19.75
CA GLY A 79 -16.18 -2.31 -20.35
C GLY A 79 -15.07 -2.01 -19.36
N LYS A 80 -15.35 -2.04 -18.04
CA LYS A 80 -14.37 -1.70 -17.01
C LYS A 80 -13.61 -2.93 -16.52
N PRO A 81 -12.31 -2.80 -16.21
CA PRO A 81 -11.57 -3.88 -15.57
C PRO A 81 -12.11 -4.14 -14.17
N VAL A 82 -12.34 -5.41 -13.83
CA VAL A 82 -12.79 -5.87 -12.53
C VAL A 82 -11.90 -7.03 -12.08
N LEU A 83 -11.48 -6.98 -10.82
CA LEU A 83 -10.73 -8.06 -10.19
C LEU A 83 -11.70 -9.07 -9.61
N VAL A 84 -11.60 -10.33 -10.04
CA VAL A 84 -12.43 -11.43 -9.54
C VAL A 84 -11.53 -12.45 -8.86
N CYS A 85 -11.88 -12.80 -7.63
CA CYS A 85 -11.22 -13.83 -6.84
C CYS A 85 -12.20 -14.99 -6.64
N PHE A 86 -11.80 -16.20 -6.96
CA PHE A 86 -12.63 -17.41 -6.82
C PHE A 86 -11.75 -18.62 -6.48
N THR A 87 -12.32 -19.63 -5.85
CA THR A 87 -11.60 -20.85 -5.48
C THR A 87 -12.16 -22.03 -6.27
N LEU A 88 -11.32 -22.67 -7.07
CA LEU A 88 -11.69 -23.91 -7.73
C LEU A 88 -11.49 -25.07 -6.75
N PRO A 89 -12.53 -25.91 -6.51
CA PRO A 89 -12.40 -27.06 -5.64
C PRO A 89 -11.45 -28.11 -6.23
N GLU A 90 -10.92 -28.97 -5.36
CA GLU A 90 -10.23 -30.17 -5.80
C GLU A 90 -11.20 -31.14 -6.47
N GLY A 91 -10.69 -31.91 -7.44
CA GLY A 91 -11.43 -32.95 -8.13
C GLY A 91 -11.37 -32.83 -9.65
N ARG A 92 -12.14 -33.68 -10.33
CA ARG A 92 -12.21 -33.68 -11.78
C ARG A 92 -13.24 -32.68 -12.25
N MET A 93 -12.81 -31.71 -13.06
CA MET A 93 -13.72 -30.82 -13.74
C MET A 93 -14.46 -31.60 -14.84
N LYS A 94 -15.78 -31.51 -14.83
CA LYS A 94 -16.67 -32.16 -15.80
C LYS A 94 -16.96 -31.28 -17.01
N ARG A 95 -17.18 -29.99 -16.75
CA ARG A 95 -17.52 -29.02 -17.79
C ARG A 95 -17.01 -27.65 -17.39
N PHE A 96 -16.49 -26.94 -18.38
CA PHE A 96 -16.12 -25.54 -18.30
C PHE A 96 -16.87 -24.81 -19.40
N GLU A 97 -17.64 -23.80 -19.03
CA GLU A 97 -18.49 -23.07 -19.94
C GLU A 97 -18.37 -21.58 -19.68
N VAL A 98 -18.24 -20.84 -20.78
CA VAL A 98 -18.11 -19.39 -20.76
C VAL A 98 -19.15 -18.84 -21.71
N ASP A 99 -19.96 -17.93 -21.20
CA ASP A 99 -20.98 -17.19 -21.93
C ASP A 99 -20.61 -15.70 -21.95
N ASP A 100 -21.46 -14.86 -22.56
CA ASP A 100 -21.25 -13.41 -22.64
C ASP A 100 -21.35 -12.72 -21.28
N ARG A 101 -21.96 -13.36 -20.28
CA ARG A 101 -22.19 -12.76 -18.95
C ARG A 101 -21.90 -13.66 -17.76
N TRP A 102 -21.51 -14.90 -17.96
CA TRP A 102 -21.20 -15.79 -16.85
C TRP A 102 -20.15 -16.83 -17.23
N ILE A 103 -19.51 -17.38 -16.21
CA ILE A 103 -18.56 -18.49 -16.32
C ILE A 103 -19.00 -19.56 -15.33
N ASP A 104 -19.15 -20.80 -15.80
CA ASP A 104 -19.38 -21.95 -14.92
C ASP A 104 -18.23 -22.95 -14.98
N PHE A 105 -17.81 -23.38 -13.79
CA PHE A 105 -16.93 -24.52 -13.58
C PHE A 105 -17.71 -25.62 -12.88
N LYS A 106 -18.06 -26.69 -13.60
CA LYS A 106 -18.81 -27.82 -13.06
C LYS A 106 -17.85 -28.94 -12.66
N PHE A 107 -17.90 -29.31 -11.38
CA PHE A 107 -17.19 -30.45 -10.81
C PHE A 107 -18.17 -31.54 -10.41
N ASP A 108 -17.67 -32.69 -9.92
CA ASP A 108 -18.52 -33.81 -9.52
C ASP A 108 -19.56 -33.49 -8.45
N LYS A 109 -19.21 -32.62 -7.48
CA LYS A 109 -20.04 -32.33 -6.29
C LYS A 109 -20.29 -30.84 -6.06
N ARG A 110 -19.72 -29.97 -6.89
CA ARG A 110 -19.74 -28.51 -6.72
C ARG A 110 -19.76 -27.82 -8.08
N THR A 111 -20.31 -26.61 -8.11
CA THR A 111 -20.26 -25.74 -9.27
C THR A 111 -19.79 -24.39 -8.79
N VAL A 112 -18.76 -23.86 -9.43
CA VAL A 112 -18.33 -22.48 -9.20
C VAL A 112 -18.85 -21.65 -10.36
N SER A 113 -19.68 -20.65 -10.08
CA SER A 113 -20.26 -19.76 -11.07
C SER A 113 -19.84 -18.32 -10.81
N ILE A 114 -19.50 -17.60 -11.87
CA ILE A 114 -19.15 -16.19 -11.83
C ILE A 114 -20.15 -15.45 -12.73
N ASP A 115 -21.02 -14.61 -12.16
CA ASP A 115 -22.05 -13.87 -12.89
C ASP A 115 -21.69 -12.37 -12.97
N PHE A 116 -21.65 -11.84 -14.20
CA PHE A 116 -21.38 -10.43 -14.50
C PHE A 116 -22.70 -9.70 -14.74
N ARG A 117 -23.27 -9.13 -13.67
CA ARG A 117 -24.55 -8.42 -13.69
C ARG A 117 -24.47 -7.16 -14.55
N ARG A 118 -25.56 -6.80 -15.22
CA ARG A 118 -25.66 -5.54 -16.00
C ARG A 118 -25.34 -4.28 -15.19
N SER A 119 -25.53 -4.31 -13.87
CA SER A 119 -25.19 -3.19 -12.98
C SER A 119 -23.68 -2.97 -12.79
N GLY A 120 -22.82 -3.83 -13.34
CA GLY A 120 -21.39 -3.81 -13.09
C GLY A 120 -20.96 -4.57 -11.84
N LYS A 121 -21.89 -5.26 -11.17
CA LYS A 121 -21.60 -6.12 -10.02
C LYS A 121 -21.16 -7.49 -10.52
N VAL A 122 -20.20 -8.10 -9.83
CA VAL A 122 -19.79 -9.47 -10.08
C VAL A 122 -20.17 -10.30 -8.86
N GLU A 123 -20.85 -11.41 -9.10
CA GLU A 123 -21.25 -12.37 -8.06
C GLU A 123 -20.50 -13.68 -8.30
N VAL A 124 -20.00 -14.28 -7.22
CA VAL A 124 -19.30 -15.56 -7.25
C VAL A 124 -20.06 -16.51 -6.33
N GLU A 125 -20.48 -17.66 -6.87
CA GLU A 125 -21.14 -18.75 -6.17
C GLU A 125 -20.22 -19.99 -6.21
N GLU A 126 -19.98 -20.67 -5.08
CA GLU A 126 -18.99 -21.76 -4.92
C GLU A 126 -19.59 -23.04 -4.31
#